data_AF-A0A5K1FL89-F1
#
_entry.id   AF-A0A5K1FL89-F1
#
_cell.length_a   1.000
_cell.length_b   1.000
_cell.length_c   1.000
_cell.angle_alpha   90.00
_cell.angle_beta   90.00
_cell.angle_gamma   90.00
#
_symmetry.space_group_name_H-M   'P 1'
#
loop_
_entity.id
_entity.type
_entity.pdbx_description
1 polymer ?
#
loop_
_entity_poly.entity_id
_entity_poly.type
_entity_poly.pdbx_seq_one_letter_code
_entity_poly.pdbx_strand_id
1 'polypeptide(L)'
;MAEEGEEPRDAKVVKSLLESMGVQQYEPRVVHQFLELWYRYVVDVLTDAQTYSEHAGKPSIDCDDVKLAIQSKVNFSFSQPPPRE
;
A
#
# COMPACT_ATOMS: atom_id res chain seq x y z
N MET A 1 22.86 -4.53 28.64
CA MET A 1 22.63 -5.05 27.28
C MET A 1 21.13 -4.97 27.08
N ALA A 2 20.65 -3.88 26.51
CA ALA A 2 19.24 -3.75 26.20
C ALA A 2 18.93 -4.77 25.11
N GLU A 3 17.89 -5.58 25.31
CA GLU A 3 17.31 -6.36 24.22
C GLU A 3 17.05 -5.39 23.06
N GLU A 4 17.63 -5.67 21.89
CA GLU A 4 17.21 -5.08 20.63
C GLU A 4 15.74 -5.47 20.46
N GLY A 5 14.84 -4.58 20.90
CA GLY A 5 13.41 -4.78 20.83
C GLY A 5 13.04 -5.18 19.42
N GLU A 6 12.42 -6.35 19.28
CA GLU A 6 12.17 -7.02 18.01
C GLU A 6 11.51 -6.04 17.03
N GLU A 7 12.24 -5.69 15.97
CA GLU A 7 11.74 -4.77 14.95
C GLU A 7 10.39 -5.29 14.38
N PRO A 8 9.37 -4.43 14.21
CA PRO A 8 8.07 -4.84 13.70
C PRO A 8 8.19 -5.61 12.39
N ARG A 9 7.37 -6.65 12.22
CA ARG A 9 7.40 -7.52 11.04
C ARG A 9 7.33 -6.73 9.73
N ASP A 10 6.48 -5.71 9.66
CA ASP A 10 6.29 -4.93 8.43
C ASP A 10 7.51 -4.06 8.10
N ALA A 11 8.24 -3.58 9.12
CA ALA A 11 9.50 -2.87 8.90
C ALA A 11 10.56 -3.80 8.28
N LYS A 12 10.65 -5.06 8.73
CA LYS A 12 11.53 -6.08 8.14
C LYS A 12 11.17 -6.32 6.66
N VAL A 13 9.88 -6.41 6.33
CA VAL A 13 9.40 -6.58 4.94
C VAL A 13 9.82 -5.40 4.06
N VAL A 14 9.66 -4.15 4.55
CA VAL A 14 10.08 -2.96 3.80
C VAL A 14 11.59 -2.96 3.56
N LYS A 15 12.41 -3.35 4.55
CA LYS A 15 13.86 -3.46 4.37
C LYS A 15 14.24 -4.52 3.34
N SER A 16 13.64 -5.71 3.41
CA SER A 16 13.87 -6.76 2.41
C SER A 16 13.42 -6.34 1.00
N LEU A 17 12.36 -5.54 0.89
CA LEU A 17 11.94 -4.95 -0.39
C LEU A 17 13.01 -4.00 -0.94
N LEU A 18 13.51 -3.07 -0.13
CA LEU A 18 14.58 -2.14 -0.52
C LEU A 18 15.85 -2.88 -0.96
N GLU A 19 16.25 -3.92 -0.21
CA GLU A 19 17.39 -4.78 -0.56
C GLU A 19 17.17 -5.50 -1.90
N SER A 20 15.98 -6.06 -2.14
CA SER A 20 15.66 -6.74 -3.40
C SER A 20 15.71 -5.82 -4.62
N MET A 21 15.49 -4.51 -4.42
CA MET A 21 15.60 -3.47 -5.45
C MET A 21 17.03 -2.91 -5.58
N GLY A 22 18.00 -3.46 -4.83
CA GLY A 22 19.40 -3.02 -4.85
C GLY A 22 19.68 -1.74 -4.04
N VAL A 23 18.73 -1.27 -3.23
CA VAL A 23 18.87 -0.07 -2.42
C VAL A 23 19.56 -0.43 -1.10
N GLN A 24 20.89 -0.26 -1.05
CA GLN A 24 21.72 -0.64 0.10
C GLN A 24 21.91 0.49 1.13
N GLN A 25 21.67 1.75 0.73
CA GLN A 25 21.85 2.92 1.57
C GLN A 25 20.61 3.81 1.49
N TYR A 26 19.96 4.01 2.64
CA TYR A 26 18.80 4.87 2.81
C TYR A 26 18.76 5.39 4.25
N GLU A 27 18.13 6.55 4.44
CA GLU A 27 17.91 7.06 5.80
C GLU A 27 16.92 6.16 6.56
N PRO A 28 17.10 5.91 7.87
CA PRO A 28 16.18 5.08 8.65
C PRO A 28 14.71 5.52 8.55
N ARG A 29 14.47 6.83 8.36
CA ARG A 29 13.14 7.41 8.19
C ARG A 29 12.40 6.92 6.95
N VAL A 30 13.12 6.46 5.92
CA VAL A 30 12.52 5.91 4.69
C VAL A 30 11.63 4.71 5.02
N VAL A 31 12.04 3.84 5.94
CA VAL A 31 11.23 2.68 6.35
C VAL A 31 9.90 3.14 6.95
N HIS A 32 9.93 4.15 7.83
CA HIS A 32 8.72 4.73 8.41
C HIS A 32 7.81 5.38 7.36
N GLN A 33 8.39 6.09 6.39
CA GLN A 33 7.63 6.70 5.29
C GLN A 33 6.96 5.66 4.40
N PHE A 34 7.65 4.55 4.09
CA PHE A 34 7.08 3.44 3.35
C PHE A 34 5.94 2.78 4.11
N LEU A 35 6.10 2.52 5.41
CA LEU A 35 5.02 1.99 6.25
C LEU A 35 3.81 2.92 6.22
N GLU A 36 4.00 4.23 6.44
CA GLU A 36 2.92 5.21 6.41
C GLU A 36 2.21 5.23 5.05
N LEU A 37 2.97 5.24 3.95
CA LEU A 37 2.42 5.19 2.59
C LEU A 37 1.58 3.93 2.38
N TRP A 38 2.08 2.78 2.82
CA TRP A 38 1.44 1.48 2.60
C TRP A 38 0.14 1.36 3.39
N TYR A 39 0.17 1.72 4.68
CA TYR A 39 -1.04 1.73 5.50
C TYR A 39 -2.09 2.70 4.97
N ARG A 40 -1.69 3.92 4.60
CA ARG A 40 -2.63 4.91 4.04
C ARG A 40 -3.26 4.41 2.74
N TYR A 41 -2.46 3.83 1.84
CA TYR A 41 -2.96 3.28 0.59
C TYR A 41 -3.96 2.14 0.82
N VAL A 42 -3.65 1.20 1.72
CA VAL A 42 -4.54 0.07 2.02
C VAL A 42 -5.85 0.56 2.66
N VAL A 43 -5.78 1.51 3.60
CA VAL A 43 -6.97 2.10 4.23
C VAL A 43 -7.85 2.78 3.19
N ASP A 44 -7.27 3.59 2.29
CA ASP A 44 -8.03 4.26 1.23
C ASP A 44 -8.74 3.21 0.33
N VAL A 45 -8.02 2.20 -0.15
CA VAL A 45 -8.57 1.17 -1.04
C VAL A 45 -9.68 0.37 -0.35
N LEU A 46 -9.49 -0.01 0.91
CA LEU A 46 -10.50 -0.76 1.66
C LEU A 46 -11.74 0.10 1.99
N THR A 47 -11.56 1.41 2.19
CA THR A 47 -12.67 2.35 2.41
C THR A 47 -13.54 2.47 1.15
N ASP A 48 -12.91 2.59 -0.02
CA ASP A 48 -13.63 2.63 -1.30
C ASP A 48 -14.31 1.28 -1.58
N ALA A 49 -13.62 0.16 -1.34
CA ALA A 49 -14.17 -1.18 -1.52
C ALA A 49 -15.37 -1.45 -0.60
N GLN A 50 -15.32 -0.99 0.65
CA GLN A 50 -16.46 -1.04 1.58
C GLN A 50 -17.66 -0.26 1.02
N THR A 51 -17.43 0.95 0.51
CA THR A 51 -18.48 1.77 -0.11
C THR A 51 -19.12 1.07 -1.31
N TYR A 52 -18.32 0.38 -2.13
CA TYR A 52 -18.82 -0.39 -3.28
C TYR A 52 -19.62 -1.62 -2.88
N SER A 53 -19.13 -2.38 -1.88
CA SER A 53 -19.83 -3.52 -1.30
C SER A 53 -21.20 -3.11 -0.72
N GLU A 54 -21.25 -2.01 0.03
CA GLU A 54 -22.48 -1.44 0.60
C GLU A 54 -23.46 -1.01 -0.48
N HIS A 55 -22.98 -0.34 -1.53
CA HIS A 55 -23.80 0.06 -2.66
C HIS A 55 -24.41 -1.14 -3.40
N ALA A 56 -23.65 -2.24 -3.50
CA ALA A 56 -24.12 -3.49 -4.09
C ALA A 56 -25.01 -4.33 -3.15
N GLY A 57 -25.23 -3.89 -1.91
CA GLY A 57 -26.01 -4.62 -0.90
C GLY A 57 -25.37 -5.94 -0.45
N LYS A 58 -24.04 -6.07 -0.60
CA LYS A 58 -23.30 -7.27 -0.20
C LYS A 58 -23.05 -7.28 1.32
N PRO A 59 -23.04 -8.46 1.97
CA PRO A 59 -22.81 -8.57 3.41
C PRO A 59 -21.35 -8.35 3.82
N SER A 60 -20.41 -8.42 2.88
CA SER A 60 -18.97 -8.27 3.11
C SER A 60 -18.24 -7.93 1.81
N ILE A 61 -17.12 -7.23 1.92
CA ILE A 61 -16.22 -6.91 0.79
C ILE A 61 -15.72 -8.21 0.13
N ASP A 62 -15.80 -8.28 -1.20
CA ASP A 62 -15.19 -9.34 -1.99
C ASP A 62 -14.02 -8.86 -2.85
N CYS A 63 -13.39 -9.79 -3.59
CA CYS A 63 -12.26 -9.46 -4.45
C CYS A 63 -12.60 -8.48 -5.58
N ASP A 64 -13.85 -8.44 -6.04
CA ASP A 64 -14.24 -7.60 -7.16
C ASP A 64 -14.44 -6.15 -6.68
N ASP A 65 -14.90 -5.95 -5.45
CA ASP A 65 -14.96 -4.62 -4.81
C ASP A 65 -13.55 -4.03 -4.66
N VAL A 66 -12.58 -4.84 -4.21
CA VAL A 66 -11.17 -4.42 -4.05
C VAL A 66 -10.54 -4.10 -5.42
N LYS A 67 -10.77 -4.94 -6.44
CA LYS A 67 -10.27 -4.67 -7.80
C LYS A 67 -10.83 -3.36 -8.34
N LEU A 68 -12.12 -3.10 -8.14
CA LEU A 68 -12.77 -1.87 -8.58
C LEU A 68 -12.19 -0.65 -7.88
N ALA A 69 -11.96 -0.73 -6.56
CA ALA A 69 -11.32 0.34 -5.77
C ALA A 69 -9.91 0.65 -6.26
N ILE A 70 -9.09 -0.37 -6.51
CA ILE A 70 -7.74 -0.19 -7.05
C ILE A 70 -7.78 0.47 -8.43
N GLN A 71 -8.64 -0.01 -9.34
CA GLN A 71 -8.76 0.55 -10.69
C GLN A 71 -9.18 2.02 -10.67
N SER A 72 -10.19 2.36 -9.86
CA SER A 72 -10.62 3.73 -9.65
C SER A 72 -9.45 4.59 -9.18
N LYS A 73 -8.75 4.17 -8.13
CA LYS A 73 -7.62 4.93 -7.57
C LYS A 73 -6.47 5.11 -8.57
N VAL A 74 -6.14 4.09 -9.37
CA VAL A 74 -5.09 4.17 -10.40
C VAL A 74 -5.42 5.23 -11.45
N ASN A 75 -6.68 5.25 -11.92
CA ASN A 75 -7.14 6.19 -12.94
C ASN A 75 -7.10 7.67 -12.48
N PHE A 76 -7.21 7.93 -11.17
CA PHE A 76 -7.26 9.30 -10.64
C PHE A 76 -6.01 9.75 -9.89
N SER A 77 -5.19 8.83 -9.36
CA SER A 77 -4.05 9.17 -8.48
C SER A 77 -2.69 9.06 -9.14
N PHE A 78 -2.55 8.32 -10.25
CA PHE A 78 -1.27 8.13 -10.93
C PHE A 78 -1.35 8.68 -12.35
N SER A 79 -0.68 9.81 -12.59
CA SER A 79 -0.51 10.31 -13.95
C SER A 79 0.41 9.35 -14.71
N GLN A 80 -0.08 8.84 -15.83
CA GLN A 80 0.78 8.15 -16.77
C GLN A 80 1.44 9.20 -17.69
N PRO A 81 2.72 9.01 -18.03
CA PRO A 81 3.32 9.82 -19.09
C PRO A 81 2.47 9.67 -20.35
N PRO A 82 2.32 10.74 -21.15
CA PRO A 82 1.52 10.68 -22.37
C PRO A 82 2.03 9.53 -23.28
N PRO A 83 1.12 8.78 -23.92
CA PRO A 83 1.50 7.72 -24.83
C PRO A 83 2.35 8.29 -25.96
N ARG A 84 3.39 7.55 -26.33
CA ARG A 84 4.26 7.91 -27.47
C ARG A 84 3.59 7.42 -28.75
N GLU A 85 2.64 8.21 -29.26
CA GLU A 85 2.14 8.14 -30.64
C GLU A 85 2.48 9.45 -31.37
#